data_AF-A0A7C1I1N2-F1
#
_entry.id   AF-A0A7C1I1N2-F1
#
_cell.length_a   1.000
_cell.length_b   1.000
_cell.length_c   1.000
_cell.angle_alpha   90.00
_cell.angle_beta   90.00
_cell.angle_gamma   90.00
#
_symmetry.space_group_name_H-M   'P 1'
#
loop_
_entity.id
_entity.type
_entity.pdbx_description
1 polymer ?
#
loop_
_entity_poly.entity_id
_entity_poly.type
_entity_poly.pdbx_seq_one_letter_code
_entity_poly.pdbx_strand_id
1 'polypeptide(L)'
;MFRVTDILEDFLVPLGVIALAELGDKTQVSLLLLTSQTRRRLHLLAGVMLAFFIVDGVAIAAGAWVATVVPERLLRLTSAAVFIAFGAYMLLSPQEKEETSLFRRGAFTSGFLLILATEWEDKTQLAAALFATRFHPWLVLGGTLAALAALSAAAVLLGGWWRKR
;
A
#
# COMPACT_ATOMS: atom_id res chain seq x y z
N MET A 1 5.85 -29.16 2.18
CA MET A 1 5.28 -29.43 0.85
C MET A 1 4.17 -28.41 0.64
N PHE A 2 4.46 -27.30 -0.04
CA PHE A 2 3.47 -26.27 -0.36
C PHE A 2 2.40 -26.87 -1.27
N ARG A 3 1.13 -26.80 -0.87
CA ARG A 3 0.04 -27.13 -1.79
C ARG A 3 -0.20 -25.93 -2.69
N VAL A 4 -0.60 -26.18 -3.93
CA VAL A 4 -0.93 -25.11 -4.91
C VAL A 4 -2.05 -24.21 -4.38
N THR A 5 -2.96 -24.75 -3.56
CA THR A 5 -3.99 -23.99 -2.84
C THR A 5 -3.39 -22.91 -1.94
N ASP A 6 -2.32 -23.25 -1.21
CA ASP A 6 -1.66 -22.33 -0.27
C ASP A 6 -1.03 -21.15 -1.05
N ILE A 7 -0.46 -21.41 -2.23
CA ILE A 7 0.15 -20.36 -3.07
C ILE A 7 -0.89 -19.35 -3.58
N LEU A 8 -2.06 -19.85 -4.00
CA LEU A 8 -3.13 -18.99 -4.50
C LEU A 8 -3.75 -18.17 -3.37
N GLU A 9 -3.98 -18.76 -2.20
CA GLU A 9 -4.53 -18.06 -1.04
C GLU A 9 -3.59 -16.97 -0.53
N ASP A 10 -2.30 -17.28 -0.38
CA ASP A 10 -1.27 -16.34 0.10
C ASP A 10 -1.10 -15.11 -0.79
N PHE A 11 -1.49 -15.19 -2.06
CA PHE A 11 -1.48 -14.08 -3.00
C PHE A 11 -2.83 -13.39 -3.12
N LEU A 12 -3.93 -14.14 -3.28
CA LEU A 12 -5.26 -13.60 -3.56
C LEU A 12 -5.90 -12.95 -2.33
N VAL A 13 -5.63 -13.45 -1.13
CA VAL A 13 -6.19 -12.86 0.09
C VAL A 13 -5.63 -11.45 0.34
N PRO A 14 -4.30 -11.24 0.37
CA PRO A 14 -3.75 -9.88 0.47
C PRO A 14 -4.17 -8.99 -0.70
N LEU A 15 -4.17 -9.51 -1.93
CA LEU A 15 -4.63 -8.75 -3.10
C LEU A 15 -6.06 -8.23 -2.90
N GLY A 16 -7.00 -9.11 -2.53
CA GLY A 16 -8.39 -8.74 -2.36
C GLY A 16 -8.61 -7.79 -1.19
N VAL A 17 -8.00 -8.06 -0.05
CA VAL A 17 -8.17 -7.24 1.16
C VAL A 17 -7.55 -5.86 0.99
N ILE A 18 -6.32 -5.76 0.49
CA ILE A 18 -5.67 -4.47 0.23
C ILE A 18 -6.43 -3.70 -0.86
N ALA A 19 -6.82 -4.36 -1.96
CA ALA A 19 -7.57 -3.68 -3.01
C ALA A 19 -8.89 -3.08 -2.51
N LEU A 20 -9.60 -3.77 -1.62
CA LEU A 20 -10.83 -3.27 -1.03
C LEU A 20 -10.57 -2.17 0.02
N ALA A 21 -9.53 -2.30 0.83
CA ALA A 21 -9.18 -1.34 1.87
C ALA A 21 -8.66 0.00 1.31
N GLU A 22 -8.01 -0.05 0.15
CA GLU A 22 -7.40 1.11 -0.51
C GLU A 22 -8.27 1.71 -1.62
N LEU A 23 -9.46 1.14 -1.87
CA LEU A 23 -10.35 1.64 -2.89
C LEU A 23 -10.93 3.02 -2.52
N GLY A 24 -10.62 4.03 -3.33
CA GLY A 24 -11.11 5.40 -3.14
C GLY A 24 -10.33 6.21 -2.10
N ASP A 25 -9.13 5.77 -1.69
CA ASP A 25 -8.36 6.47 -0.66
C ASP A 25 -7.64 7.74 -1.17
N LYS A 26 -7.09 8.52 -0.23
CA LYS A 26 -6.28 9.75 -0.40
C LYS A 26 -5.23 9.62 -1.49
N THR A 27 -4.63 8.44 -1.63
CA THR A 27 -3.58 8.15 -2.59
C THR A 27 -4.12 8.20 -4.02
N GLN A 28 -5.33 7.69 -4.26
CA GLN A 28 -5.96 7.76 -5.58
C GLN A 28 -6.29 9.21 -5.96
N VAL A 29 -6.81 10.01 -5.02
CA VAL A 29 -7.08 11.44 -5.23
C VAL A 29 -5.79 12.20 -5.54
N SER A 30 -4.72 11.93 -4.80
CA SER A 30 -3.43 12.59 -5.01
C SER A 30 -2.78 12.20 -6.35
N LEU A 31 -2.91 10.93 -6.76
CA LEU A 31 -2.47 10.48 -8.09
C LEU A 31 -3.30 11.07 -9.22
N LEU A 32 -4.61 11.25 -9.05
CA LEU A 32 -5.47 11.95 -10.00
C LEU A 32 -4.97 13.38 -10.22
N LEU A 33 -4.68 14.10 -9.14
CA LEU A 33 -4.16 15.47 -9.17
C LEU A 33 -2.76 15.53 -9.80
N LEU A 34 -1.81 14.71 -9.37
CA LEU A 34 -0.46 14.65 -9.96
C LEU A 34 -0.51 14.32 -11.46
N THR A 35 -1.37 13.39 -11.85
CA THR A 35 -1.51 13.00 -13.26
C THR A 35 -2.03 14.14 -14.12
N SER A 36 -2.92 14.98 -13.61
CA SER A 36 -3.40 16.16 -14.36
C SER A 36 -2.28 17.13 -14.73
N GLN A 37 -1.23 17.22 -13.89
CA GLN A 37 -0.13 18.17 -14.05
C GLN A 37 1.08 17.58 -14.81
N THR A 38 1.13 16.26 -15.04
CA THR A 38 2.24 15.61 -15.76
C THR A 38 1.82 14.83 -17.01
N ARG A 39 2.57 14.99 -18.11
CA ARG A 39 2.39 14.17 -19.32
C ARG A 39 3.06 12.80 -19.20
N ARG A 40 4.02 12.60 -18.30
CA ARG A 40 4.83 11.37 -18.17
C ARG A 40 4.21 10.37 -17.19
N ARG A 41 3.02 9.85 -17.53
CA ARG A 41 2.23 8.94 -16.68
C ARG A 41 2.98 7.68 -16.24
N LEU A 42 3.73 7.05 -17.15
CA LEU A 42 4.51 5.84 -16.85
C LEU A 42 5.63 6.12 -15.85
N HIS A 43 6.26 7.29 -15.90
CA HIS A 43 7.31 7.66 -14.96
C HIS A 43 6.72 7.95 -13.57
N LEU A 44 5.54 8.60 -13.53
CA LEU A 44 4.78 8.78 -12.29
C LEU A 44 4.46 7.43 -11.66
N LEU A 45 3.86 6.51 -12.42
CA LEU A 45 3.50 5.18 -11.93
C LEU A 45 4.73 4.39 -11.46
N ALA A 46 5.86 4.47 -12.17
CA ALA A 46 7.09 3.81 -11.75
C ALA A 46 7.62 4.35 -10.40
N GLY A 47 7.53 5.66 -10.17
CA GLY A 47 7.92 6.26 -8.89
C GLY A 47 7.01 5.81 -7.75
N VAL A 48 5.70 5.78 -8.00
CA VAL A 48 4.67 5.31 -7.07
C VAL A 48 4.88 3.84 -6.70
N MET A 49 5.06 2.98 -7.70
CA MET A 49 5.28 1.55 -7.48
C MET A 49 6.58 1.27 -6.74
N LEU A 50 7.64 2.04 -6.99
CA LEU A 50 8.88 1.91 -6.24
C LEU A 50 8.70 2.29 -4.77
N ALA A 51 7.95 3.35 -4.48
CA ALA A 51 7.67 3.75 -3.11
C ALA A 51 6.86 2.66 -2.38
N PHE A 52 5.79 2.14 -2.97
CA PHE A 52 5.03 1.01 -2.39
C PHE A 52 5.91 -0.22 -2.17
N PHE A 53 6.73 -0.60 -3.15
CA PHE A 53 7.65 -1.73 -2.99
C PHE A 53 8.56 -1.58 -1.77
N ILE A 54 9.11 -0.39 -1.53
CA ILE A 54 9.98 -0.13 -0.38
C ILE A 54 9.17 -0.16 0.91
N VAL A 55 8.07 0.58 0.96
CA VAL A 55 7.27 0.78 2.17
C VAL A 55 6.62 -0.53 2.62
N ASP A 56 5.90 -1.21 1.73
CA ASP A 56 5.27 -2.49 2.01
C ASP A 56 6.30 -3.60 2.20
N GLY A 57 7.40 -3.56 1.43
CA GLY A 57 8.49 -4.52 1.57
C GLY A 57 9.11 -4.50 2.96
N VAL A 58 9.34 -3.31 3.53
CA VAL A 58 9.84 -3.15 4.90
C VAL A 58 8.83 -3.67 5.93
N ALA A 59 7.54 -3.31 5.78
CA ALA A 59 6.49 -3.76 6.69
C ALA A 59 6.33 -5.29 6.68
N ILE A 60 6.31 -5.90 5.49
CA ILE A 60 6.23 -7.35 5.30
C ILE A 60 7.46 -8.05 5.86
N ALA A 61 8.66 -7.53 5.61
CA ALA A 61 9.89 -8.09 6.17
C ALA A 61 9.89 -8.05 7.71
N ALA A 62 9.44 -6.94 8.29
CA ALA A 62 9.29 -6.80 9.74
C ALA A 62 8.26 -7.79 10.30
N GLY A 63 7.09 -7.92 9.67
CA GLY A 63 6.05 -8.88 10.06
C GLY A 63 6.55 -10.33 10.00
N ALA A 64 7.23 -10.69 8.91
CA ALA A 64 7.84 -12.01 8.75
C ALA A 64 8.89 -12.29 9.83
N TRP A 65 9.73 -11.30 10.17
CA TRP A 65 10.71 -11.42 11.23
C TRP A 65 10.06 -11.60 12.61
N VAL A 66 9.04 -10.80 12.94
CA VAL A 66 8.28 -10.92 14.19
C VAL A 66 7.69 -12.33 14.36
N ALA A 67 7.20 -12.93 13.27
CA ALA A 67 6.65 -14.29 13.28
C ALA A 67 7.68 -15.37 13.66
N THR A 68 8.98 -15.12 13.47
CA THR A 68 10.05 -16.06 13.88
C THR A 68 10.42 -15.94 15.36
N VAL A 69 10.18 -14.78 15.97
CA VAL A 69 10.62 -14.46 17.34
C VAL A 69 9.47 -14.62 18.36
N VAL A 70 8.23 -14.36 17.95
CA VAL A 70 7.07 -14.32 18.86
C VAL A 70 6.27 -15.62 18.80
N PRO A 71 5.97 -16.27 19.95
CA PRO A 71 5.14 -17.46 19.99
C PRO A 71 3.75 -17.23 19.39
N GLU A 72 3.23 -18.21 18.64
CA GLU A 72 1.97 -18.07 17.89
C GLU A 72 0.77 -17.63 18.76
N ARG A 73 0.72 -18.10 20.01
CA ARG A 73 -0.36 -17.73 20.95
C ARG A 73 -0.32 -16.24 21.30
N LEU A 74 0.88 -15.68 21.51
CA LEU A 74 1.06 -14.25 21.72
C LEU A 74 0.74 -13.50 20.44
N LEU A 75 1.25 -13.96 19.31
CA LEU A 75 1.06 -13.32 18.01
C LEU A 75 -0.43 -13.17 17.67
N ARG A 76 -1.24 -14.21 17.89
CA ARG A 76 -2.70 -14.13 17.69
C ARG A 76 -3.39 -13.11 18.60
N LEU A 77 -2.98 -13.01 19.86
CA LEU A 77 -3.58 -12.07 20.83
C LEU A 77 -3.14 -10.63 20.52
N THR A 78 -1.86 -10.43 20.22
CA THR A 78 -1.28 -9.12 19.93
C THR A 78 -1.75 -8.60 18.58
N SER A 79 -1.87 -9.44 17.55
CA SER A 79 -2.40 -9.03 16.25
C SER A 79 -3.85 -8.53 16.37
N ALA A 80 -4.70 -9.22 17.12
CA ALA A 80 -6.08 -8.78 17.35
C ALA A 80 -6.14 -7.45 18.12
N ALA A 81 -5.30 -7.30 19.16
CA ALA A 81 -5.21 -6.06 19.92
C ALA A 81 -4.69 -4.89 19.07
N VAL A 82 -3.65 -5.12 18.27
CA VAL A 82 -3.08 -4.12 17.35
C VAL A 82 -4.11 -3.71 16.29
N PHE A 83 -4.88 -4.66 15.74
CA PHE A 83 -5.90 -4.34 14.75
C PHE A 83 -7.02 -3.46 15.32
N ILE A 84 -7.48 -3.75 16.55
CA ILE A 84 -8.50 -2.94 17.25
C ILE A 84 -7.94 -1.56 17.59
N ALA A 85 -6.72 -1.50 18.15
CA ALA A 85 -6.06 -0.25 18.49
C ALA A 85 -5.84 0.63 17.25
N PHE A 86 -5.44 0.02 16.14
CA PHE A 86 -5.26 0.70 14.87
C PHE A 86 -6.58 1.20 14.27
N GLY A 87 -7.63 0.37 14.27
CA GLY A 87 -8.96 0.80 13.85
C GLY A 87 -9.48 1.99 14.66
N ALA A 88 -9.26 1.99 15.98
CA ALA A 88 -9.60 3.09 16.87
C ALA A 88 -8.75 4.35 16.60
N TYR A 89 -7.44 4.18 16.39
CA TYR A 89 -6.53 5.28 16.04
C TYR A 89 -6.93 5.94 14.71
N MET A 90 -7.27 5.15 13.69
CA MET A 90 -7.71 5.64 12.40
C MET A 90 -9.00 6.48 12.50
N LEU A 91 -9.93 6.09 13.39
CA LEU A 91 -11.16 6.86 13.64
C LEU A 91 -10.91 8.22 14.30
N LEU A 92 -9.82 8.35 15.06
CA LEU A 92 -9.53 9.54 15.87
C LEU A 92 -8.49 10.47 15.24
N SER A 93 -7.75 9.99 14.23
CA SER A 93 -6.66 10.74 13.61
C SER A 93 -7.20 11.81 12.65
N PRO A 94 -6.89 13.09 12.87
CA PRO A 94 -7.20 14.15 11.90
C PRO A 94 -6.47 13.88 10.59
N GLN A 95 -7.15 14.01 9.46
CA GLN A 95 -6.47 13.94 8.17
C GLN A 95 -5.64 15.20 7.95
N GLU A 96 -4.32 15.05 7.98
CA GLU A 96 -3.41 16.13 7.62
C GLU A 96 -3.48 16.42 6.12
N LYS A 97 -3.65 17.69 5.77
CA LYS A 97 -3.68 18.15 4.38
C LYS A 97 -2.25 18.37 3.92
N GLU A 98 -1.78 17.54 2.99
CA GLU A 98 -0.39 17.59 2.57
C GLU A 98 -0.04 18.60 1.48
N GLU A 99 1.20 19.06 1.57
CA GLU A 99 1.77 20.23 0.92
C GLU A 99 1.98 20.08 -0.60
N THR A 100 1.51 21.11 -1.28
CA THR A 100 1.53 21.39 -2.72
C THR A 100 2.93 21.75 -3.28
N SER A 101 4.03 21.44 -2.58
CA SER A 101 5.39 21.89 -2.98
C SER A 101 6.16 20.91 -3.88
N LEU A 102 5.73 19.64 -3.97
CA LEU A 102 6.39 18.59 -4.75
C LEU A 102 6.21 18.71 -6.28
N PHE A 103 5.29 19.57 -6.73
CA PHE A 103 4.91 19.74 -8.14
C PHE A 103 6.00 20.31 -9.06
N ARG A 104 7.11 20.83 -8.52
CA ARG A 104 8.28 21.26 -9.31
C ARG A 104 9.26 20.13 -9.67
N ARG A 105 9.15 18.96 -9.04
CA ARG A 105 10.05 17.82 -9.28
C ARG A 105 9.54 16.97 -10.44
N GLY A 106 10.43 16.23 -11.10
CA GLY A 106 10.05 15.35 -12.23
C GLY A 106 8.99 14.31 -11.83
N ALA A 107 8.18 13.86 -12.80
CA ALA A 107 7.01 13.00 -12.58
C ALA A 107 7.27 11.76 -11.71
N PHE A 108 8.43 11.14 -11.87
CA PHE A 108 8.86 10.01 -11.04
C PHE A 108 9.05 10.42 -9.58
N THR A 109 9.88 11.44 -9.35
CA THR A 109 10.24 11.92 -8.02
C THR A 109 9.03 12.45 -7.26
N SER A 110 8.10 13.12 -7.93
CA SER A 110 6.87 13.60 -7.31
C SER A 110 5.99 12.44 -6.85
N GLY A 111 5.82 11.40 -7.69
CA GLY A 111 5.07 10.20 -7.30
C GLY A 111 5.75 9.44 -6.17
N PHE A 112 7.05 9.21 -6.28
CA PHE A 112 7.83 8.51 -5.27
C PHE A 112 7.77 9.20 -3.91
N LEU A 113 8.05 10.51 -3.85
CA LEU A 113 8.08 11.23 -2.58
C LEU A 113 6.71 11.44 -1.97
N LEU A 114 5.69 11.67 -2.81
CA LEU A 114 4.33 11.77 -2.33
C LEU A 114 3.93 10.47 -1.63
N ILE A 115 4.06 9.33 -2.31
CA ILE A 115 3.68 8.03 -1.76
C ILE A 115 4.49 7.71 -0.52
N LEU A 116 5.80 7.96 -0.53
CA LEU A 116 6.64 7.72 0.63
C LEU A 116 6.22 8.58 1.83
N ALA A 117 5.77 9.81 1.63
CA ALA A 117 5.26 10.66 2.70
C ALA A 117 3.86 10.21 3.17
N THR A 118 2.94 10.00 2.22
CA THR A 118 1.54 9.70 2.53
C THR A 118 1.34 8.32 3.14
N GLU A 119 2.17 7.35 2.76
CA GLU A 119 1.99 5.92 3.08
C GLU A 119 2.90 5.43 4.21
N TRP A 120 3.82 6.25 4.74
CA TRP A 120 4.82 5.81 5.74
C TRP A 120 4.22 5.28 7.05
N GLU A 121 2.98 5.67 7.38
CA GLU A 121 2.29 5.24 8.60
C GLU A 121 0.88 4.71 8.31
N ASP A 122 0.68 4.13 7.12
CA ASP A 122 -0.68 3.78 6.68
C ASP A 122 -1.14 2.38 7.08
N LYS A 123 -2.46 2.21 7.06
CA LYS A 123 -3.21 0.97 7.32
C LYS A 123 -2.72 -0.21 6.50
N THR A 124 -2.31 0.04 5.27
CA THR A 124 -1.82 -1.01 4.37
C THR A 124 -0.53 -1.65 4.87
N GLN A 125 0.38 -0.89 5.49
CA GLN A 125 1.59 -1.48 6.07
C GLN A 125 1.30 -2.45 7.20
N LEU A 126 0.40 -2.07 8.11
CA LEU A 126 0.02 -2.94 9.22
C LEU A 126 -0.71 -4.19 8.74
N ALA A 127 -1.62 -4.05 7.77
CA ALA A 127 -2.28 -5.19 7.15
C ALA A 127 -1.27 -6.13 6.46
N ALA A 128 -0.34 -5.57 5.68
CA ALA A 128 0.69 -6.31 4.97
C ALA A 128 1.66 -7.03 5.93
N ALA A 129 2.12 -6.35 6.99
CA ALA A 129 2.95 -6.94 8.03
C ALA A 129 2.23 -8.10 8.73
N LEU A 130 0.93 -7.94 9.05
CA LEU A 130 0.14 -8.99 9.67
C LEU A 130 -0.07 -10.18 8.74
N PHE A 131 -0.34 -9.94 7.46
CA PHE A 131 -0.43 -11.03 6.48
C PHE A 131 0.88 -11.80 6.38
N ALA A 132 2.03 -11.13 6.45
CA ALA A 132 3.35 -11.77 6.45
C ALA A 132 3.61 -12.67 7.68
N THR A 133 2.79 -12.57 8.74
CA THR A 133 2.88 -13.49 9.89
C THR A 133 2.15 -14.82 9.68
N ARG A 134 1.22 -14.86 8.71
CA ARG A 134 0.34 -16.01 8.46
C ARG A 134 0.60 -16.66 7.11
N PHE A 135 0.97 -15.87 6.12
CA PHE A 135 1.15 -16.25 4.73
C PHE A 135 2.60 -16.06 4.30
N HIS A 136 2.99 -16.66 3.18
CA HIS A 136 4.34 -16.57 2.66
C HIS A 136 4.70 -15.12 2.24
N PRO A 137 5.75 -14.49 2.81
CA PRO A 137 6.02 -13.06 2.67
C PRO A 137 6.13 -12.56 1.22
N TRP A 138 6.74 -13.36 0.34
CA TRP A 138 6.90 -12.99 -1.07
C TRP A 138 5.57 -12.97 -1.85
N LEU A 139 4.62 -13.84 -1.49
CA LEU A 139 3.30 -13.90 -2.11
C LEU A 139 2.40 -12.77 -1.60
N VAL A 140 2.51 -12.46 -0.30
CA VAL A 140 1.87 -11.28 0.30
C VAL A 140 2.34 -10.01 -0.40
N LEU A 141 3.66 -9.83 -0.55
CA LEU A 141 4.22 -8.67 -1.26
C LEU A 141 3.70 -8.60 -2.71
N GLY A 142 3.68 -9.72 -3.41
CA GLY A 142 3.12 -9.81 -4.76
C GLY A 142 1.65 -9.38 -4.82
N GLY A 143 0.82 -9.88 -3.91
CA GLY A 143 -0.62 -9.59 -3.85
C GLY A 143 -0.89 -8.13 -3.52
N THR A 144 -0.21 -7.59 -2.50
CA THR A 144 -0.27 -6.18 -2.10
C THR A 144 0.14 -5.26 -3.24
N LEU A 145 1.28 -5.52 -3.89
CA LEU A 145 1.74 -4.70 -5.01
C LEU A 145 0.84 -4.79 -6.23
N ALA A 146 0.24 -5.95 -6.51
CA ALA A 146 -0.71 -6.08 -7.62
C ALA A 146 -1.98 -5.26 -7.37
N ALA A 147 -2.49 -5.27 -6.13
CA ALA A 147 -3.62 -4.44 -5.73
C ALA A 147 -3.30 -2.95 -5.89
N LEU A 148 -2.20 -2.49 -5.30
CA LEU A 148 -1.78 -1.08 -5.35
C LEU A 148 -1.45 -0.62 -6.76
N ALA A 149 -0.86 -1.49 -7.59
CA ALA A 149 -0.64 -1.22 -9.01
C ALA A 149 -1.94 -1.02 -9.77
N ALA A 150 -2.94 -1.91 -9.54
CA ALA A 150 -4.23 -1.82 -10.21
C ALA A 150 -4.96 -0.52 -9.84
N LEU A 151 -5.00 -0.18 -8.54
CA LEU A 151 -5.63 1.04 -8.05
C LEU A 151 -4.90 2.30 -8.54
N SER A 152 -3.57 2.32 -8.49
CA SER A 152 -2.75 3.44 -8.97
C SER A 152 -2.89 3.63 -10.49
N ALA A 153 -2.89 2.54 -11.25
CA ALA A 153 -3.11 2.59 -12.69
C ALA A 153 -4.50 3.13 -13.02
N ALA A 154 -5.54 2.68 -12.31
CA ALA A 154 -6.90 3.19 -12.48
C ALA A 154 -6.96 4.71 -12.22
N ALA A 155 -6.38 5.18 -11.11
CA ALA A 155 -6.31 6.61 -10.79
C ALA A 155 -5.57 7.41 -11.87
N VAL A 156 -4.41 6.94 -12.33
CA VAL A 156 -3.63 7.61 -13.40
C VAL A 156 -4.38 7.62 -14.74
N LEU A 157 -5.09 6.55 -15.10
CA LEU A 157 -5.88 6.49 -16.33
C LEU A 157 -7.06 7.48 -16.28
N LEU A 158 -7.78 7.50 -15.17
CA LEU A 158 -8.90 8.41 -14.93
C LEU A 158 -8.47 9.89 -14.94
N GLY A 159 -7.39 10.23 -14.24
CA GLY A 159 -6.86 11.60 -14.24
C GLY A 159 -6.35 12.02 -15.61
N GLY A 160 -5.85 11.04 -16.37
CA GLY A 160 -5.46 11.21 -17.75
C GLY A 160 -6.62 11.46 -18.72
N TRP A 161 -7.81 10.95 -18.43
CA TRP A 161 -9.04 11.21 -19.18
C TRP A 161 -9.58 12.61 -18.88
N TRP A 162 -9.57 13.02 -17.61
CA TRP A 162 -10.07 14.33 -17.19
C TRP A 162 -9.33 15.49 -17.84
N ARG A 163 -8.01 15.40 -18.00
CA ARG A 163 -7.19 16.42 -18.70
C ARG A 163 -7.54 16.63 -20.18
N LYS A 164 -8.16 15.65 -20.85
CA LYS A 164 -8.45 15.74 -22.29
C LYS A 164 -9.74 16.51 -22.61
N ARG A 165 -10.53 16.88 -21.60
CA ARG A 165 -11.68 17.78 -21.72
C ARG A 165 -11.30 19.16 -21.24
#